data_AF-A0A955CQN1-F1
#
_entry.id   AF-A0A955CQN1-F1
#
_cell.length_a   1.000
_cell.length_b   1.000
_cell.length_c   1.000
_cell.angle_alpha   90.00
_cell.angle_beta   90.00
_cell.angle_gamma   90.00
#
_symmetry.space_group_name_H-M   'P 1'
#
loop_
_entity.id
_entity.type
_entity.pdbx_description
1 polymer ?
#
loop_
_entity_poly.entity_id
_entity_poly.type
_entity_poly.pdbx_seq_one_letter_code
_entity_poly.pdbx_strand_id
1 'polypeptide(L)'
;MHATRKTVAKGFTLVEILIVVVILGILAAIVVPQFTNAANEARTGNVATQVSTIENQLELWAARNGGVYPDLVTDGWGDASTAGTLVGDDYLKEIPVNPFTNSSSVVASTAFATDDSTFTIANSTDGWAYDRATGNIVAIQP
;
A
#
# COMPACT_ATOMS: atom_id res chain seq x y z
N MET A 1 12.57 18.09 70.60
CA MET A 1 13.57 17.81 69.54
C MET A 1 12.91 16.93 68.49
N HIS A 2 12.66 17.46 67.29
CA HIS A 2 12.06 16.71 66.17
C HIS A 2 13.18 16.36 65.17
N ALA A 3 13.53 15.08 65.05
CA ALA A 3 14.52 14.60 64.10
C ALA A 3 13.82 14.21 62.79
N THR A 4 13.94 15.05 61.76
CA THR A 4 13.39 14.79 60.43
C THR A 4 14.22 13.70 59.75
N ARG A 5 13.65 12.51 59.53
CA ARG A 5 14.31 11.40 58.82
C ARG A 5 14.42 11.73 57.33
N LYS A 6 15.65 11.86 56.82
CA LYS A 6 15.93 12.03 55.40
C LYS A 6 15.74 10.67 54.70
N THR A 7 14.69 10.52 53.91
CA THR A 7 14.51 9.36 53.02
C THR A 7 15.55 9.42 51.91
N VAL A 8 16.46 8.43 51.88
CA VAL A 8 17.40 8.26 50.77
C VAL A 8 16.60 7.77 49.56
N ALA A 9 16.55 8.57 48.50
CA ALA A 9 16.02 8.13 47.21
C ALA A 9 16.92 7.01 46.66
N LYS A 10 16.36 5.81 46.46
CA LYS A 10 17.05 4.73 45.75
C LYS A 10 17.11 5.09 44.27
N GLY A 11 18.31 5.32 43.74
CA GLY A 11 18.53 5.43 42.30
C GLY A 11 18.59 4.05 41.65
N PHE A 12 18.22 3.97 40.37
CA PHE A 12 18.40 2.77 39.55
C PHE A 12 19.89 2.42 39.42
N THR A 13 20.21 1.13 39.46
CA THR A 13 21.58 0.67 39.24
C THR A 13 21.90 0.63 37.74
N LEU A 14 23.17 0.81 37.37
CA LEU A 14 23.61 0.65 35.97
C LEU A 14 23.35 -0.77 35.44
N VAL A 15 23.46 -1.76 36.33
CA VAL A 15 23.23 -3.18 35.98
C VAL A 15 21.76 -3.44 35.67
N GLU A 16 20.82 -2.79 36.36
CA GLU A 16 19.38 -2.88 36.04
C GLU A 16 19.09 -2.35 34.64
N ILE A 17 19.63 -1.19 34.29
CA ILE A 17 19.41 -0.64 32.94
C ILE A 17 20.10 -1.49 31.87
N LEU A 18 21.29 -2.05 32.16
CA LEU A 18 22.01 -2.92 31.25
C LEU A 18 21.20 -4.18 30.88
N ILE A 19 20.65 -4.88 31.87
CA ILE A 19 19.89 -6.11 31.61
C ILE A 19 18.61 -5.80 30.82
N VAL A 20 17.94 -4.68 31.12
CA VAL A 20 16.72 -4.26 30.41
C VAL A 20 17.00 -4.00 28.93
N VAL A 21 18.05 -3.24 28.60
CA VAL A 21 18.35 -2.95 27.18
C VAL A 21 18.80 -4.20 26.42
N VAL A 22 19.46 -5.16 27.09
CA VAL A 22 19.82 -6.44 26.48
C VAL A 22 18.57 -7.25 26.12
N ILE A 23 17.62 -7.36 27.05
CA ILE A 23 16.35 -8.07 26.78
C ILE A 23 15.56 -7.37 25.68
N LEU A 24 15.44 -6.04 25.73
CA LEU A 24 14.77 -5.26 24.67
C LEU A 24 15.46 -5.43 23.30
N GLY A 25 16.79 -5.51 23.26
CA GLY A 25 17.55 -5.78 22.04
C GLY A 25 17.24 -7.15 21.43
N ILE A 26 17.17 -8.20 22.26
CA ILE A 26 16.82 -9.56 21.81
C ILE A 26 15.39 -9.60 21.27
N LEU A 27 14.43 -8.98 21.98
CA LEU A 27 13.04 -8.93 21.55
C LEU A 27 12.89 -8.15 20.23
N ALA A 28 13.55 -7.00 20.11
CA ALA A 28 13.51 -6.18 18.90
C ALA A 28 14.05 -6.95 17.68
N ALA A 29 15.14 -7.71 17.85
CA ALA A 29 15.74 -8.50 16.77
C ALA A 29 14.79 -9.55 16.16
N ILE A 30 13.86 -10.09 16.96
CA ILE A 30 12.87 -11.08 16.50
C ILE A 30 11.62 -10.39 15.95
N VAL A 31 11.13 -9.38 16.64
CA VAL A 31 9.84 -8.74 16.33
C VAL A 31 9.91 -7.90 15.06
N VAL A 32 11.01 -7.17 14.83
CA VAL A 32 11.14 -6.28 13.65
C VAL A 32 11.01 -7.03 12.31
N PRO A 33 11.76 -8.11 12.03
CA PRO A 33 11.61 -8.83 10.77
C PRO A 33 10.22 -9.46 10.62
N GLN A 34 9.64 -9.99 11.71
CA GLN A 34 8.29 -10.56 11.69
C GLN A 34 7.24 -9.50 11.32
N PHE A 35 7.31 -8.32 11.91
CA PHE A 35 6.39 -7.22 11.63
C PHE A 35 6.51 -6.74 10.17
N THR A 36 7.74 -6.60 9.66
CA THR A 36 7.98 -6.22 8.26
C THR A 36 7.38 -7.23 7.28
N ASN A 37 7.54 -8.52 7.54
CA ASN A 37 6.97 -9.57 6.70
C ASN A 37 5.44 -9.54 6.70
N ALA A 38 4.83 -9.43 7.89
CA ALA A 38 3.38 -9.32 8.03
C ALA A 38 2.82 -8.06 7.32
N ALA A 39 3.54 -6.94 7.40
CA ALA A 39 3.18 -5.72 6.68
C ALA A 39 3.26 -5.91 5.15
N ASN A 40 4.27 -6.61 4.65
CA ASN A 40 4.39 -6.91 3.22
C ASN A 40 3.27 -7.84 2.73
N GLU A 41 2.96 -8.89 3.48
CA GLU A 41 1.85 -9.81 3.16
C GLU A 41 0.50 -9.09 3.14
N ALA A 42 0.27 -8.20 4.10
CA ALA A 42 -0.92 -7.35 4.12
C ALA A 42 -1.00 -6.41 2.89
N ARG A 43 0.14 -5.84 2.45
CA ARG A 43 0.18 -5.01 1.23
C ARG A 43 -0.18 -5.84 -0.01
N THR A 44 0.39 -7.04 -0.15
CA THR A 44 0.09 -7.95 -1.27
C THR A 44 -1.39 -8.34 -1.30
N GLY A 45 -1.97 -8.71 -0.15
CA GLY A 45 -3.40 -9.03 -0.06
C GLY A 45 -4.32 -7.85 -0.38
N ASN A 46 -3.94 -6.65 0.07
CA ASN A 46 -4.67 -5.42 -0.26
C ASN A 46 -4.62 -5.11 -1.76
N VAL A 47 -3.46 -5.30 -2.40
CA VAL A 47 -3.31 -5.11 -3.85
C VAL A 47 -4.17 -6.09 -4.63
N ALA A 48 -4.12 -7.38 -4.30
CA ALA A 48 -4.93 -8.38 -5.00
C ALA A 48 -6.43 -8.05 -4.96
N THR A 49 -6.91 -7.58 -3.80
CA THR A 49 -8.31 -7.15 -3.64
C THR A 49 -8.62 -5.88 -4.44
N GLN A 50 -7.71 -4.89 -4.43
CA GLN A 50 -7.87 -3.65 -5.19
C GLN A 50 -7.87 -3.90 -6.70
N VAL A 51 -6.92 -4.68 -7.22
CA VAL A 51 -6.85 -5.05 -8.64
C VAL A 51 -8.16 -5.70 -9.08
N SER A 52 -8.62 -6.74 -8.39
CA SER A 52 -9.90 -7.39 -8.72
C SER A 52 -11.09 -6.42 -8.68
N THR A 53 -11.11 -5.50 -7.71
CA THR A 53 -12.16 -4.48 -7.65
C THR A 53 -12.11 -3.55 -8.87
N ILE A 54 -10.92 -3.06 -9.23
CA ILE A 54 -10.74 -2.14 -10.35
C ILE A 54 -11.06 -2.84 -11.68
N GLU A 55 -10.59 -4.07 -11.89
CA GLU A 55 -10.88 -4.87 -13.09
C GLU A 55 -12.39 -5.03 -13.31
N ASN A 56 -13.14 -5.40 -12.27
CA ASN A 56 -14.60 -5.50 -12.35
C ASN A 56 -15.26 -4.17 -12.75
N GLN A 57 -14.73 -3.03 -12.28
CA GLN A 57 -15.25 -1.72 -12.65
C GLN A 57 -14.86 -1.32 -14.07
N LEU A 58 -13.66 -1.69 -14.53
CA LEU A 58 -13.21 -1.51 -15.90
C LEU A 58 -14.07 -2.32 -16.88
N GLU A 59 -14.40 -3.56 -16.54
CA GLU A 59 -15.32 -4.39 -17.32
C GLU A 59 -16.71 -3.76 -17.40
N LEU A 60 -17.24 -3.28 -16.27
CA LEU A 60 -18.54 -2.62 -16.23
C LEU A 60 -18.56 -1.33 -17.06
N TRP A 61 -17.47 -0.56 -17.02
CA TRP A 61 -17.29 0.62 -17.86
C TRP A 61 -17.30 0.24 -19.33
N ALA A 62 -16.46 -0.71 -19.73
CA ALA A 62 -16.35 -1.13 -21.13
C ALA A 62 -17.69 -1.65 -21.66
N ALA A 63 -18.42 -2.44 -20.87
CA ALA A 63 -19.74 -2.94 -21.23
C ALA A 63 -20.74 -1.81 -21.56
N ARG A 64 -20.64 -0.65 -20.89
CA ARG A 64 -21.47 0.53 -21.14
C ARG A 64 -20.96 1.42 -22.26
N ASN A 65 -19.66 1.34 -22.56
CA ASN A 65 -18.96 2.19 -23.53
C ASN A 65 -18.58 1.42 -24.81
N GLY A 66 -19.38 0.44 -25.22
CA GLY A 66 -19.21 -0.25 -26.49
C GLY A 66 -17.98 -1.16 -26.56
N GLY A 67 -17.54 -1.70 -25.42
CA GLY A 67 -16.36 -2.55 -25.29
C GLY A 67 -15.04 -1.79 -25.19
N VAL A 68 -15.07 -0.46 -25.06
CA VAL A 68 -13.87 0.38 -24.97
C VAL A 68 -13.59 0.72 -23.51
N TYR A 69 -12.39 0.37 -23.04
CA TYR A 69 -11.92 0.72 -21.71
C TYR A 69 -11.48 2.20 -21.61
N PRO A 70 -11.55 2.81 -20.41
CA PRO A 70 -11.15 4.20 -20.19
C PRO A 70 -9.64 4.38 -20.37
N ASP A 71 -9.21 5.60 -20.72
CA ASP A 71 -7.79 5.94 -20.88
C ASP A 71 -7.19 6.42 -19.56
N LEU A 72 -6.89 5.49 -18.65
CA LEU A 72 -6.35 5.84 -17.33
C LEU A 72 -4.95 6.44 -17.37
N VAL A 73 -4.20 6.26 -18.47
CA VAL A 73 -2.84 6.80 -18.61
C VAL A 73 -2.88 8.30 -18.90
N THR A 74 -3.82 8.72 -19.76
CA THR A 74 -3.96 10.12 -20.16
C THR A 74 -4.89 10.88 -19.23
N ASP A 75 -6.04 10.29 -18.89
CA ASP A 75 -7.11 10.96 -18.13
C ASP A 75 -7.00 10.70 -16.62
N GLY A 76 -6.15 9.75 -16.21
CA GLY A 76 -6.05 9.30 -14.83
C GLY A 76 -7.32 8.58 -14.36
N TRP A 77 -7.50 8.53 -13.03
CA TRP A 77 -8.70 7.96 -12.40
C TRP A 77 -9.92 8.90 -12.44
N GLY A 78 -9.66 10.19 -12.66
CA GLY A 78 -10.59 11.28 -12.40
C GLY A 78 -10.88 11.52 -10.92
N ASP A 79 -11.65 12.57 -10.65
CA ASP A 79 -12.25 12.83 -9.34
C ASP A 79 -13.78 12.83 -9.45
N ALA A 80 -14.47 12.95 -8.31
CA ALA A 80 -15.93 12.96 -8.26
C ALA A 80 -16.60 14.11 -9.04
N SER A 81 -15.83 15.10 -9.51
CA SER A 81 -16.31 16.23 -10.30
C SER A 81 -16.03 16.09 -11.80
N THR A 82 -15.26 15.08 -12.20
CA THR A 82 -14.80 14.88 -13.59
C THR A 82 -15.64 13.79 -14.26
N ALA A 83 -16.74 14.19 -14.91
CA ALA A 83 -17.57 13.26 -15.68
C ALA A 83 -16.77 12.53 -16.77
N GLY A 84 -17.14 11.29 -17.07
CA GLY A 84 -16.41 10.48 -18.05
C GLY A 84 -15.16 9.81 -17.50
N THR A 85 -15.05 9.67 -16.18
CA THR A 85 -13.95 8.98 -15.50
C THR A 85 -14.49 7.93 -14.52
N LEU A 86 -13.64 6.99 -14.10
CA LEU A 86 -14.05 5.93 -13.17
C LEU A 86 -14.58 6.47 -11.84
N VAL A 87 -13.94 7.50 -11.29
CA VAL A 87 -14.39 8.10 -10.01
C VAL A 87 -15.55 9.07 -10.22
N GLY A 88 -15.52 9.87 -11.29
CA GLY A 88 -16.57 10.87 -11.56
C GLY A 88 -17.93 10.27 -11.90
N ASP A 89 -17.95 9.10 -12.54
CA ASP A 89 -19.19 8.39 -12.89
C ASP A 89 -19.55 7.28 -11.88
N ASP A 90 -18.96 7.31 -10.68
CA ASP A 90 -19.27 6.44 -9.53
C ASP A 90 -19.02 4.93 -9.77
N TYR A 91 -18.09 4.59 -10.67
CA TYR A 91 -17.58 3.22 -10.77
C TYR A 91 -16.63 2.91 -9.61
N LEU A 92 -15.81 3.89 -9.22
CA LEU A 92 -14.94 3.82 -8.04
C LEU A 92 -15.32 4.93 -7.06
N LYS A 93 -15.35 4.59 -5.76
CA LYS A 93 -15.68 5.53 -4.68
C LYS A 93 -14.55 6.53 -4.40
N GLU A 94 -13.32 6.13 -4.63
CA GLU A 94 -12.13 6.92 -4.39
C GLU A 94 -11.01 6.53 -5.35
N ILE A 95 -10.03 7.42 -5.49
CA ILE A 95 -8.84 7.18 -6.31
C ILE A 95 -8.00 6.10 -5.62
N PRO A 96 -7.72 4.97 -6.27
CA PRO A 96 -6.96 3.88 -5.67
C PRO A 96 -5.48 4.26 -5.55
N VAL A 97 -4.93 4.02 -4.36
CA VAL A 97 -3.51 4.28 -4.05
C VAL A 97 -2.79 2.95 -3.88
N ASN A 98 -1.71 2.76 -4.63
CA ASN A 98 -0.88 1.58 -4.50
C ASN A 98 -0.14 1.58 -3.14
N PRO A 99 -0.31 0.55 -2.29
CA PRO A 99 0.31 0.50 -0.96
C PRO A 99 1.83 0.22 -0.98
N PHE A 100 2.43 -0.15 -2.11
CA PHE A 100 3.88 -0.33 -2.28
C PHE A 100 4.61 0.98 -2.56
N THR A 101 4.06 1.82 -3.44
CA THR A 101 4.68 3.08 -3.88
C THR A 101 4.01 4.33 -3.29
N ASN A 102 2.86 4.18 -2.63
CA ASN A 102 1.99 5.29 -2.17
C ASN A 102 1.62 6.25 -3.30
N SER A 103 1.48 5.73 -4.52
CA SER A 103 1.17 6.50 -5.72
C SER A 103 -0.14 6.03 -6.34
N SER A 104 -0.85 6.97 -6.95
CA SER A 104 -2.02 6.70 -7.80
C SER A 104 -1.72 6.92 -9.29
N SER A 105 -0.46 7.17 -9.68
CA SER A 105 -0.12 7.32 -11.10
C SER A 105 -0.40 6.03 -11.86
N VAL A 106 -0.77 6.17 -13.12
CA VAL A 106 -1.02 5.06 -14.03
C VAL A 106 -0.06 5.18 -15.21
N VAL A 107 0.61 4.09 -15.55
CA VAL A 107 1.52 4.00 -16.69
C VAL A 107 1.05 2.92 -17.65
N ALA A 108 1.23 3.17 -18.94
CA ALA A 108 0.91 2.19 -19.97
C ALA A 108 1.88 1.00 -19.86
N SER A 109 1.33 -0.21 -19.82
CA SER A 109 2.09 -1.46 -19.97
C SER A 109 1.31 -2.41 -20.85
N THR A 110 2.01 -3.28 -21.58
CA THR A 110 1.41 -4.41 -22.32
C THR A 110 2.01 -5.75 -21.89
N ALA A 111 2.90 -5.73 -20.89
CA ALA A 111 3.62 -6.89 -20.39
C ALA A 111 3.07 -7.26 -19.00
N PHE A 112 2.05 -8.11 -18.96
CA PHE A 112 1.46 -8.64 -17.73
C PHE A 112 1.79 -10.11 -17.58
N ALA A 113 2.12 -10.54 -16.37
CA ALA A 113 2.14 -11.96 -16.04
C ALA A 113 0.69 -12.43 -15.86
N THR A 114 0.39 -13.64 -16.31
CA THR A 114 -0.99 -14.16 -16.39
C THR A 114 -1.65 -14.49 -15.04
N ASP A 115 -0.94 -14.33 -13.92
CA ASP A 115 -1.40 -14.76 -12.59
C ASP A 115 -0.78 -13.91 -11.46
N ASP A 116 -0.42 -12.66 -11.76
CA ASP A 116 0.21 -11.77 -10.79
C ASP A 116 -0.54 -10.45 -10.70
N SER A 117 -0.96 -10.06 -9.49
CA SER A 117 -1.55 -8.76 -9.20
C SER A 117 -0.51 -7.65 -9.07
N THR A 118 0.78 -8.00 -9.18
CA THR A 118 1.92 -7.08 -9.08
C THR A 118 2.80 -7.09 -10.33
N PHE A 119 3.50 -5.99 -10.56
CA PHE A 119 4.48 -5.84 -11.62
C PHE A 119 5.74 -5.17 -11.09
N THR A 120 6.85 -5.91 -11.09
CA THR A 120 8.10 -5.42 -10.51
C THR A 120 8.84 -4.51 -11.49
N ILE A 121 8.97 -3.23 -11.15
CA ILE A 121 9.82 -2.28 -11.86
C ILE A 121 10.79 -1.68 -10.86
N ALA A 122 12.07 -2.08 -10.96
CA ALA A 122 13.10 -1.62 -10.06
C ALA A 122 13.17 -0.08 -10.02
N ASN A 123 13.05 0.49 -8.82
CA ASN A 123 13.10 1.94 -8.54
C ASN A 123 11.98 2.78 -9.19
N SER A 124 10.87 2.17 -9.62
CA SER A 124 9.71 2.96 -10.05
C SER A 124 9.01 3.60 -8.86
N THR A 125 8.49 4.82 -9.06
CA THR A 125 7.59 5.50 -8.12
C THR A 125 6.14 5.47 -8.58
N ASP A 126 5.84 4.68 -9.62
CA ASP A 126 4.52 4.63 -10.21
C ASP A 126 3.55 3.78 -9.41
N GLY A 127 2.26 4.08 -9.53
CA GLY A 127 1.19 3.35 -8.86
C GLY A 127 0.83 2.07 -9.60
N TRP A 128 0.30 2.22 -10.81
CA TRP A 128 -0.41 1.15 -11.50
C TRP A 128 0.10 1.00 -12.93
N ALA A 129 0.29 -0.24 -13.38
CA ALA A 129 0.52 -0.56 -14.77
C ALA A 129 -0.79 -1.00 -15.41
N TYR A 130 -1.15 -0.39 -16.54
CA TYR A 130 -2.47 -0.58 -17.17
C TYR A 130 -2.37 -0.76 -18.68
N ASP A 131 -3.17 -1.69 -19.22
CA ASP A 131 -3.38 -1.87 -20.65
C ASP A 131 -4.80 -1.54 -21.03
N ARG A 132 -4.97 -0.43 -21.75
CA ARG A 132 -6.26 0.00 -22.26
C ARG A 132 -6.87 -0.98 -23.27
N ALA A 133 -6.07 -1.73 -24.02
CA ALA A 133 -6.59 -2.63 -25.05
C ALA A 133 -7.30 -3.83 -24.43
N THR A 134 -6.83 -4.30 -23.28
CA THR A 134 -7.32 -5.51 -22.61
C THR A 134 -8.12 -5.22 -21.34
N GLY A 135 -7.91 -4.06 -20.71
CA GLY A 135 -8.45 -3.73 -19.39
C GLY A 135 -7.59 -4.24 -18.23
N ASN A 136 -6.47 -4.91 -18.51
CA ASN A 136 -5.60 -5.48 -17.49
C ASN A 136 -4.92 -4.38 -16.66
N ILE A 137 -4.90 -4.57 -15.34
CA ILE A 137 -4.25 -3.64 -14.42
C ILE A 137 -3.55 -4.38 -13.28
N VAL A 138 -2.36 -3.93 -12.91
CA VAL A 138 -1.57 -4.51 -11.81
C VAL A 138 -0.85 -3.41 -11.03
N ALA A 139 -0.58 -3.65 -9.75
CA ALA A 139 0.16 -2.70 -8.92
C ALA A 139 1.66 -2.78 -9.21
N ILE A 140 2.33 -1.64 -9.32
CA ILE A 140 3.79 -1.61 -9.49
C ILE A 140 4.48 -1.80 -8.14
N GLN A 141 5.44 -2.71 -8.08
CA GLN A 141 6.27 -2.93 -6.90
C GLN A 141 7.73 -2.56 -7.24
N PRO A 142 8.43 -1.81 -6.35
CA PRO A 142 9.85 -1.50 -6.53
C PRO A 142 10.78 -2.70 -6.31
#